data_AF-A0A317E8T7-F1
#
_entry.id   AF-A0A317E8T7-F1
#
_cell.length_a   1.000
_cell.length_b   1.000
_cell.length_c   1.000
_cell.angle_alpha   90.00
_cell.angle_beta   90.00
_cell.angle_gamma   90.00
#
_symmetry.space_group_name_H-M   'P 1'
#
loop_
_entity.id
_entity.type
_entity.pdbx_description
1 polymer ?
#
loop_
_entity_poly.entity_id
_entity_poly.type
_entity_poly.pdbx_seq_one_letter_code
_entity_poly.pdbx_strand_id
1 'polypeptide(L)'
;MPAAAHRLKLFATIEGGTISGYAFFIGGGRPEGATIVIRDAAGTEVHREVTDGEGRFTWTPPAPGSFVVTVDAGDGHAADIRLGEERFGPTVSAPTTTMPTAQALPADTAAIEAAVDRAVARQIRPLLEAYDEAEGRVRFNDIVGGIGMIVGLAGAALWASSRRRGKGGS
;
A
#
# COMPACT_ATOMS: atom_id res chain seq x y z
N MET A 1 10.21 29.20 -4.21
CA MET A 1 9.45 28.42 -3.22
C MET A 1 9.25 27.03 -3.82
N PRO A 2 9.86 25.96 -3.30
CA PRO A 2 9.59 24.63 -3.82
C PRO A 2 8.15 24.27 -3.45
N ALA A 3 7.31 24.01 -4.46
CA ALA A 3 5.94 23.58 -4.26
C ALA A 3 5.94 22.18 -3.64
N ALA A 4 5.02 21.92 -2.71
CA ALA A 4 4.85 20.61 -2.11
C ALA A 4 4.59 19.58 -3.22
N ALA A 5 5.57 18.75 -3.54
CA ALA A 5 5.41 17.64 -4.47
C ALA A 5 4.27 16.76 -3.98
N HIS A 6 3.22 16.69 -4.78
CA HIS A 6 2.07 15.85 -4.55
C HIS A 6 2.55 14.38 -4.52
N ARG A 7 2.34 13.71 -3.38
CA ARG A 7 3.12 12.52 -3.03
C ARG A 7 2.57 11.28 -3.75
N LEU A 8 3.20 10.87 -4.84
CA LEU A 8 3.01 9.57 -5.48
C LEU A 8 3.89 8.51 -4.78
N LYS A 9 3.40 7.28 -4.66
CA LYS A 9 4.17 6.13 -4.17
C LYS A 9 4.12 4.99 -5.17
N LEU A 10 5.22 4.25 -5.24
CA LEU A 10 5.41 3.07 -6.07
C LEU A 10 5.78 1.88 -5.19
N PHE A 11 5.11 0.75 -5.40
CA PHE A 11 5.50 -0.55 -4.87
C PHE A 11 5.86 -1.47 -6.03
N ALA A 12 6.90 -2.27 -5.84
CA ALA A 12 7.32 -3.30 -6.78
C ALA A 12 7.89 -4.51 -6.03
N THR A 13 7.60 -5.71 -6.53
CA THR A 13 8.08 -7.00 -6.03
C THR A 13 8.58 -7.85 -7.21
N ILE A 14 9.31 -8.91 -6.90
CA ILE A 14 9.75 -9.92 -7.87
C ILE A 14 9.19 -11.27 -7.45
N GLU A 15 8.38 -11.88 -8.32
CA GLU A 15 7.79 -13.20 -8.12
C GLU A 15 8.00 -14.04 -9.38
N GLY A 16 8.59 -15.23 -9.24
CA GLY A 16 8.84 -16.12 -10.39
C GLY A 16 9.66 -15.48 -11.51
N GLY A 17 10.57 -14.56 -11.18
CA GLY A 17 11.36 -13.80 -12.14
C GLY A 17 10.62 -12.65 -12.82
N THR A 18 9.38 -12.37 -12.43
CA THR A 18 8.57 -11.27 -12.96
C THR A 18 8.54 -10.11 -11.98
N ILE A 19 8.85 -8.90 -12.47
CA ILE A 19 8.67 -7.67 -11.71
C ILE A 19 7.21 -7.25 -11.85
N SER A 20 6.50 -7.14 -10.73
CA SER A 20 5.13 -6.65 -10.71
C SER A 20 4.96 -5.63 -9.60
N GLY A 21 3.99 -4.73 -9.75
CA GLY A 21 3.81 -3.68 -8.77
C GLY A 21 2.61 -2.80 -9.06
N TYR A 22 2.51 -1.73 -8.28
CA TYR A 22 1.48 -0.72 -8.45
C TYR A 22 1.89 0.64 -7.89
N ALA A 23 1.28 1.67 -8.43
CA ALA A 23 1.39 3.05 -7.94
C ALA A 23 0.09 3.51 -7.27
N PHE A 24 0.19 4.52 -6.41
CA PHE A 24 -0.96 5.17 -5.75
C PHE A 24 -0.59 6.55 -5.23
N PHE A 25 -1.57 7.44 -5.18
CA PHE A 25 -1.41 8.77 -4.60
C PHE A 25 -1.60 8.71 -3.08
N ILE A 26 -0.76 9.43 -2.34
CA ILE A 26 -0.96 9.63 -0.90
C ILE A 26 -2.20 10.52 -0.71
N GLY A 27 -3.24 9.94 -0.11
CA GLY A 27 -4.57 10.54 -0.02
C GLY A 27 -5.66 9.71 -0.71
N GLY A 28 -5.27 8.69 -1.48
CA GLY A 28 -6.18 7.76 -2.16
C GLY A 28 -6.16 7.94 -3.67
N GLY A 29 -6.66 6.92 -4.39
CA GLY A 29 -6.70 6.89 -5.86
C GLY A 29 -5.51 6.15 -6.49
N ARG A 30 -5.73 5.68 -7.72
CA ARG A 30 -4.76 4.96 -8.54
C ARG A 30 -4.49 5.77 -9.80
N PRO A 31 -3.21 6.01 -10.16
CA PRO A 31 -2.90 6.64 -11.43
C PRO A 31 -3.14 5.63 -12.55
N GLU A 32 -4.16 5.85 -13.36
CA GLU A 32 -4.38 5.14 -14.62
C GLU A 32 -3.62 5.86 -15.74
N GLY A 33 -2.91 5.11 -16.59
CA GLY A 33 -2.17 5.68 -17.71
C GLY A 33 -0.87 6.41 -17.32
N ALA A 34 -0.40 6.27 -16.08
CA ALA A 34 0.90 6.81 -15.68
C ALA A 34 2.02 6.00 -16.32
N THR A 35 3.09 6.67 -16.74
CA THR A 35 4.20 6.04 -17.44
C THR A 35 5.09 5.29 -16.46
N ILE A 36 5.31 4.01 -16.73
CA ILE A 36 6.33 3.20 -16.06
C ILE A 36 7.54 3.10 -16.99
N VAL A 37 8.72 3.37 -16.45
CA VAL A 37 10.01 3.20 -17.13
C VAL A 37 10.88 2.32 -16.26
N ILE A 38 11.40 1.23 -16.83
CA ILE A 38 12.33 0.33 -16.15
C ILE A 38 13.71 0.49 -16.79
N ARG A 39 14.71 0.75 -15.96
CA ARG A 39 16.09 0.92 -16.38
C ARG A 39 16.98 -0.15 -15.75
N ASP A 40 18.01 -0.58 -16.48
CA ASP A 40 19.05 -1.47 -15.95
C ASP A 40 20.04 -0.72 -15.04
N ALA A 41 21.04 -1.45 -14.52
CA ALA A 41 22.10 -0.90 -13.68
C ALA A 41 22.97 0.16 -14.38
N ALA A 42 23.04 0.15 -15.72
CA ALA A 42 23.74 1.17 -16.51
C ALA A 42 22.88 2.43 -16.73
N GLY A 43 21.62 2.41 -16.32
CA GLY A 43 20.66 3.49 -16.53
C GLY A 43 19.99 3.45 -17.90
N THR A 44 20.17 2.38 -18.68
CA THR A 44 19.54 2.20 -19.98
C THR A 44 18.08 1.80 -19.79
N GLU A 45 17.17 2.44 -20.52
CA GLU A 45 15.77 2.04 -20.55
C GLU A 45 15.64 0.68 -21.25
N VAL A 46 15.17 -0.32 -20.49
CA VAL A 46 14.97 -1.69 -20.98
C VAL A 46 13.49 -2.02 -21.18
N HIS A 47 12.60 -1.25 -20.56
CA HIS A 47 11.16 -1.40 -20.70
C HIS A 47 10.41 -0.11 -20.40
N ARG A 48 9.26 0.05 -21.06
CA ARG A 48 8.31 1.14 -20.86
C ARG A 48 6.89 0.63 -21.04
N GLU A 49 6.01 0.97 -20.11
CA GLU A 49 4.59 0.67 -20.16
C GLU A 49 3.77 1.78 -19.50
N VAL A 50 2.45 1.62 -19.44
CA VAL A 50 1.56 2.51 -18.69
C VAL A 50 0.77 1.71 -17.67
N THR A 51 0.46 2.31 -16.52
CA THR A 51 -0.33 1.65 -15.49
C THR A 51 -1.78 1.41 -15.93
N ASP A 52 -2.36 0.30 -15.47
CA ASP A 52 -3.78 0.01 -15.67
C ASP A 52 -4.70 0.85 -14.76
N GLY A 53 -6.03 0.62 -14.83
CA GLY A 53 -7.02 1.32 -14.01
C GLY A 53 -6.90 1.10 -12.50
N GLU A 54 -6.13 0.10 -12.07
CA GLU A 54 -5.78 -0.14 -10.66
C GLU A 54 -4.37 0.36 -10.32
N GLY A 55 -3.70 1.05 -11.23
CA GLY A 55 -2.36 1.58 -11.06
C GLY A 55 -1.27 0.51 -11.15
N ARG A 56 -1.58 -0.69 -11.64
CA ARG A 56 -0.65 -1.83 -11.70
C ARG A 56 0.20 -1.83 -12.96
N PHE A 57 1.31 -2.55 -12.89
CA PHE A 57 2.23 -2.80 -14.00
C PHE A 57 2.88 -4.18 -13.83
N THR A 58 3.34 -4.80 -14.91
CA THR A 58 3.98 -6.13 -14.88
C THR A 58 4.97 -6.29 -16.03
N TRP A 59 6.19 -6.69 -15.70
CA TRP A 59 7.24 -6.94 -16.67
C TRP A 59 8.16 -8.09 -16.26
N THR A 60 8.44 -9.01 -17.18
CA THR A 60 9.40 -10.10 -16.98
C THR A 60 10.74 -9.76 -17.67
N PRO A 61 11.82 -9.49 -16.93
CA PRO A 61 13.14 -9.31 -17.54
C PRO A 61 13.66 -10.59 -18.21
N PRO A 62 14.47 -10.46 -19.28
CA PRO A 62 15.07 -11.61 -19.96
C PRO A 62 16.12 -12.34 -19.12
N ALA A 63 16.70 -11.68 -18.12
CA ALA A 63 17.65 -12.25 -17.18
C ALA A 63 17.52 -11.54 -15.80
N PRO A 64 17.82 -12.22 -14.69
CA PRO A 64 17.95 -11.58 -13.38
C PRO A 64 18.98 -10.46 -13.42
N GLY A 65 18.73 -9.38 -12.68
CA GLY A 65 19.63 -8.24 -12.64
C GLY A 65 19.12 -7.13 -11.72
N SER A 66 19.87 -6.04 -11.64
CA SER A 66 19.46 -4.85 -10.90
C SER A 66 18.69 -3.89 -11.82
N PHE A 67 17.53 -3.46 -11.36
CA PHE A 67 16.63 -2.58 -12.11
C PHE A 67 16.15 -1.40 -11.27
N VAL A 68 15.91 -0.27 -11.93
CA VAL A 68 15.23 0.89 -11.36
C VAL A 68 13.90 1.05 -12.06
N VAL A 69 12.81 0.95 -11.31
CA VAL A 69 11.46 1.20 -11.82
C VAL A 69 11.08 2.63 -11.43
N THR A 70 10.69 3.43 -12.41
CA THR A 70 10.20 4.79 -12.22
C THR A 70 8.78 4.88 -12.72
N VAL A 71 7.88 5.45 -11.91
CA VAL A 71 6.54 5.87 -12.33
C VAL A 71 6.50 7.39 -12.46
N ASP A 72 5.88 7.89 -13.52
CA ASP A 72 5.61 9.31 -13.75
C ASP A 72 4.13 9.48 -14.17
N ALA A 73 3.36 10.16 -13.33
CA ALA A 73 1.95 10.47 -13.56
C ALA A 73 1.74 11.90 -14.11
N GLY A 74 2.80 12.62 -14.48
CA GLY A 74 2.74 14.00 -14.93
C GLY A 74 2.73 15.02 -13.79
N ASP A 75 2.83 16.31 -14.12
CA ASP A 75 2.76 17.44 -13.17
C ASP A 75 3.70 17.34 -11.95
N GLY A 76 4.85 16.67 -12.12
CA GLY A 76 5.83 16.46 -11.05
C GLY A 76 5.51 15.32 -10.08
N HIS A 77 4.54 14.45 -10.40
CA HIS A 77 4.21 13.25 -9.64
C HIS A 77 5.04 12.07 -10.14
N ALA A 78 6.25 11.91 -9.60
CA ALA A 78 7.11 10.78 -9.93
C ALA A 78 7.65 10.08 -8.68
N ALA A 79 7.89 8.78 -8.79
CA ALA A 79 8.52 7.97 -7.76
C ALA A 79 9.37 6.86 -8.39
N ASP A 80 10.49 6.51 -7.75
CA ASP A 80 11.34 5.39 -8.16
C ASP A 80 11.53 4.36 -7.05
N ILE A 81 11.77 3.11 -7.45
CA ILE A 81 12.21 2.03 -6.58
C ILE A 81 13.34 1.26 -7.24
N ARG A 82 14.33 0.87 -6.43
CA ARG A 82 15.45 0.01 -6.86
C ARG A 82 15.17 -1.43 -6.46
N LEU A 83 15.25 -2.32 -7.43
CA LEU A 83 15.16 -3.77 -7.27
C LEU A 83 16.54 -4.35 -7.56
N GLY A 84 17.19 -4.92 -6.54
CA GLY A 84 18.47 -5.58 -6.71
C GLY A 84 18.31 -7.01 -7.21
N GLU A 85 19.37 -7.52 -7.83
CA GLU A 85 19.41 -8.88 -8.38
C GLU A 85 19.15 -9.97 -7.33
N GLU A 86 19.49 -9.71 -6.06
CA GLU A 86 19.29 -10.64 -4.94
C GLU A 86 17.82 -11.02 -4.72
N ARG A 87 16.90 -10.18 -5.21
CA ARG A 87 15.45 -10.36 -5.06
C ARG A 87 14.86 -11.34 -6.05
N PHE A 88 15.58 -11.71 -7.11
CA PHE A 88 15.15 -12.76 -8.03
C PHE A 88 15.24 -14.16 -7.42
N GLY A 89 15.94 -14.29 -6.28
CA GLY A 89 16.19 -15.55 -5.59
C GLY A 89 17.09 -16.48 -6.41
N PRO A 90 17.57 -17.58 -5.83
CA PRO A 90 18.14 -18.65 -6.62
C PRO A 90 17.03 -19.22 -7.51
N THR A 91 17.25 -19.27 -8.83
CA THR A 91 16.48 -20.14 -9.71
C THR A 91 16.71 -21.56 -9.21
N VAL A 92 15.84 -22.07 -8.34
CA VAL A 92 15.84 -23.48 -8.00
C VAL A 92 15.29 -24.18 -9.24
N SER A 93 16.17 -24.44 -10.21
CA SER A 93 16.00 -25.58 -11.10
C SER A 93 15.78 -26.76 -10.16
N ALA A 94 14.55 -27.26 -10.12
CA ALA A 94 14.25 -28.47 -9.37
C ALA A 94 15.31 -29.51 -9.76
N PRO A 95 16.17 -29.94 -8.82
CA PRO A 95 17.09 -30.99 -9.17
C PRO A 95 16.22 -32.20 -9.49
N THR A 96 16.37 -32.74 -10.69
CA THR A 96 15.96 -34.13 -10.95
C THR A 96 16.92 -35.01 -10.17
N THR A 97 16.74 -35.04 -8.85
CA THR A 97 17.38 -36.03 -7.99
C THR A 97 16.49 -37.25 -8.04
N THR A 98 16.95 -38.28 -8.74
CA THR A 98 16.52 -39.66 -8.50
C THR A 98 16.45 -39.90 -7.00
N MET A 99 15.23 -40.03 -6.48
CA MET A 99 14.97 -40.29 -5.07
C MET A 99 15.68 -41.59 -4.66
N PRO A 100 16.50 -41.59 -3.61
CA PRO A 100 16.59 -42.77 -2.77
C PRO A 100 15.23 -42.95 -2.09
N THR A 101 14.71 -44.17 -2.07
CA THR A 101 13.47 -44.54 -1.39
C THR A 101 13.56 -44.17 0.10
N ALA A 102 13.15 -42.95 0.44
CA ALA A 102 12.88 -42.55 1.81
C ALA A 102 11.54 -43.17 2.20
N GLN A 103 11.58 -44.01 3.22
CA GLN A 103 10.38 -44.54 3.86
C GLN A 103 9.46 -43.38 4.22
N ALA A 104 8.28 -43.36 3.61
CA ALA A 104 7.22 -42.43 3.94
C ALA A 104 6.76 -42.70 5.38
N LEU A 105 7.12 -41.83 6.32
CA LEU A 105 6.19 -41.55 7.41
C LEU A 105 4.99 -40.86 6.77
N PRO A 106 3.75 -41.24 7.11
CA PRO A 106 2.59 -40.51 6.62
C PRO A 106 2.69 -39.08 7.16
N ALA A 107 2.95 -38.12 6.27
CA ALA A 107 2.71 -36.72 6.56
C ALA A 107 1.21 -36.57 6.76
N ASP A 108 0.76 -36.54 8.01
CA ASP A 108 -0.62 -36.22 8.35
C ASP A 108 -0.85 -34.75 7.95
N THR A 109 -1.36 -34.54 6.74
CA THR A 109 -1.67 -33.21 6.19
C THR A 109 -2.55 -32.40 7.14
N ALA A 110 -3.44 -33.07 7.87
CA ALA A 110 -4.26 -32.46 8.93
C ALA A 110 -3.42 -31.88 10.09
N ALA A 111 -2.31 -32.51 10.46
CA ALA A 111 -1.42 -31.99 11.51
C ALA A 111 -0.65 -30.75 11.03
N ILE A 112 -0.33 -30.69 9.74
CA ILE A 112 0.32 -29.54 9.11
C ILE A 112 -0.67 -28.37 9.02
N GLU A 113 -1.89 -28.60 8.54
CA GLU A 113 -2.96 -27.58 8.49
C GLU A 113 -3.26 -27.00 9.89
N ALA A 114 -3.39 -27.85 10.90
CA ALA A 114 -3.61 -27.40 12.28
C ALA A 114 -2.42 -26.61 12.86
N ALA A 115 -1.19 -26.89 12.41
CA ALA A 115 -0.01 -26.13 12.81
C ALA A 115 0.04 -24.77 12.11
N VAL A 116 -0.32 -24.71 10.83
CA VAL A 116 -0.43 -23.49 10.03
C VAL A 116 -1.52 -22.58 10.58
N ASP A 117 -2.74 -23.08 10.81
CA ASP A 117 -3.84 -22.28 11.37
C ASP A 117 -3.48 -21.68 12.73
N ARG A 118 -2.79 -22.44 13.58
CA ARG A 118 -2.33 -21.98 14.90
C ARG A 118 -1.20 -20.96 14.81
N ALA A 119 -0.37 -21.00 13.77
CA ALA A 119 0.65 -19.99 13.51
C ALA A 119 0.01 -18.70 12.98
N VAL A 120 -0.89 -18.82 12.00
CA VAL A 120 -1.61 -17.70 11.39
C VAL A 120 -2.47 -16.96 12.42
N ALA A 121 -3.25 -17.68 13.23
CA ALA A 121 -4.08 -17.08 14.28
C ALA A 121 -3.28 -16.30 15.32
N ARG A 122 -2.05 -16.74 15.63
CA ARG A 122 -1.14 -16.01 16.54
C ARG A 122 -0.59 -14.73 15.92
N GLN A 123 -0.38 -14.71 14.61
CA GLN A 123 0.14 -13.53 13.91
C GLN A 123 -0.95 -12.49 13.62
N ILE A 124 -2.19 -12.92 13.36
CA ILE A 124 -3.28 -12.01 12.98
C ILE A 124 -3.90 -11.29 14.19
N ARG A 125 -4.03 -11.95 15.35
CA ARG A 125 -4.61 -11.35 16.57
C ARG A 125 -4.10 -9.93 16.90
N PRO A 126 -2.78 -9.69 17.00
CA PRO A 126 -2.28 -8.36 17.35
C PRO A 126 -2.61 -7.29 16.29
N LEU A 127 -2.77 -7.68 15.02
CA LEU A 127 -3.14 -6.74 13.95
C LEU A 127 -4.62 -6.34 14.02
N LEU A 128 -5.50 -7.29 14.33
CA LEU A 128 -6.92 -7.02 14.52
C LEU A 128 -7.16 -6.13 15.74
N GLU A 129 -6.48 -6.40 16.86
CA GLU A 129 -6.58 -5.58 18.07
C GLU A 129 -6.11 -4.13 17.81
N ALA A 130 -5.01 -3.95 17.08
CA ALA A 130 -4.52 -2.63 16.71
C ALA A 130 -5.47 -1.87 15.78
N TYR A 131 -6.18 -2.58 14.89
CA TYR A 131 -7.17 -2.00 13.99
C TYR A 131 -8.41 -1.51 14.74
N ASP A 132 -8.98 -2.34 15.61
CA ASP A 132 -10.17 -2.00 16.40
C ASP A 132 -9.93 -0.79 17.32
N GLU A 133 -8.74 -0.69 17.93
CA GLU A 133 -8.37 0.46 18.76
C GLU A 133 -8.25 1.76 17.95
N ALA A 134 -7.72 1.69 16.73
CA ALA A 134 -7.59 2.84 15.85
C ALA A 134 -8.97 3.34 15.39
N GLU A 135 -9.85 2.43 14.96
CA GLU A 135 -11.19 2.78 14.46
C GLU A 135 -12.09 3.34 15.57
N GLY A 136 -12.01 2.77 16.79
CA GLY A 136 -12.74 3.26 17.95
C GLY A 136 -12.41 4.71 18.32
N ARG A 137 -11.12 5.08 18.29
CA ARG A 137 -10.68 6.46 18.60
C ARG A 137 -11.13 7.47 17.55
N VAL A 138 -11.04 7.12 16.27
CA VAL A 138 -11.46 8.01 15.17
C VAL A 138 -12.97 8.26 15.24
N ARG A 139 -13.77 7.19 15.37
CA ARG A 139 -15.23 7.30 15.47
C ARG A 139 -15.67 8.13 16.67
N PHE A 140 -15.05 7.95 17.83
CA PHE A 140 -15.38 8.74 19.02
C PHE A 140 -15.09 10.24 18.81
N ASN A 141 -13.92 10.56 18.27
CA ASN A 141 -13.54 11.95 18.00
C ASN A 141 -14.48 12.64 17.01
N ASP A 142 -14.95 11.92 15.97
CA ASP A 142 -15.89 12.47 14.99
C ASP A 142 -17.27 12.76 15.59
N ILE A 143 -17.78 11.86 16.45
CA ILE A 143 -19.04 12.07 17.16
C ILE A 143 -18.94 13.27 18.10
N VAL A 144 -17.89 13.34 18.92
CA VAL A 144 -17.69 14.45 19.87
C VAL A 144 -17.48 15.77 19.13
N GLY A 145 -16.68 15.77 18.06
CA GLY A 145 -16.45 16.94 17.22
C GLY A 145 -17.73 17.45 16.56
N GLY A 146 -18.54 16.54 16.00
CA GLY A 146 -19.84 16.87 15.41
C GLY A 146 -20.82 17.47 16.41
N ILE A 147 -20.95 16.85 17.60
CA ILE A 147 -21.81 17.39 18.68
C ILE A 147 -21.30 18.76 19.13
N GLY A 148 -20.00 18.92 19.32
CA GLY A 148 -19.38 20.19 19.70
C GLY A 148 -19.64 21.30 18.69
N MET A 149 -19.58 21.00 17.38
CA MET A 149 -19.90 21.96 16.32
C MET A 149 -21.36 22.43 16.39
N ILE A 150 -22.31 21.50 16.53
CA ILE A 150 -23.74 21.83 16.58
C ILE A 150 -24.05 22.70 17.80
N VAL A 151 -23.58 22.29 18.99
CA VAL A 151 -23.78 23.03 20.23
C VAL A 151 -23.11 24.40 20.18
N GLY A 152 -21.88 24.47 19.64
CA GLY A 152 -21.13 25.71 19.49
C GLY A 152 -21.84 26.72 18.58
N LEU A 153 -22.33 26.28 17.42
CA LEU A 153 -23.07 27.14 16.49
C LEU A 153 -24.41 27.62 17.09
N ALA A 154 -25.15 26.73 17.76
CA ALA A 154 -26.40 27.10 18.43
C ALA A 154 -26.16 28.14 19.55
N GLY A 155 -25.13 27.92 20.37
CA GLY A 155 -24.73 28.85 21.43
C GLY A 155 -24.32 30.22 20.89
N ALA A 156 -23.51 30.24 19.83
CA ALA A 156 -23.09 31.48 19.17
C ALA A 156 -24.29 32.26 18.58
N ALA A 157 -25.25 31.55 17.96
CA ALA A 157 -26.46 32.15 17.42
C ALA A 157 -27.34 32.77 18.51
N LEU A 158 -27.55 32.06 19.62
CA LEU A 158 -28.31 32.56 20.76
C LEU A 158 -27.65 33.79 21.39
N TRP A 159 -26.33 33.76 21.59
CA TRP A 159 -25.58 34.90 22.14
C TRP A 159 -25.61 36.12 21.23
N ALA A 160 -25.48 35.93 19.91
CA ALA A 160 -25.63 37.03 18.96
C ALA A 160 -27.05 37.61 18.96
N SER A 161 -28.07 36.77 19.13
CA SER A 161 -29.47 37.21 19.22
C SER A 161 -29.78 38.01 20.49
N SER A 162 -29.18 37.64 21.63
CA SER A 162 -29.37 38.36 22.90
C SER A 162 -28.71 39.74 22.87
N ARG A 163 -27.52 39.86 22.27
CA ARG A 163 -26.85 41.16 22.05
C ARG A 163 -27.63 42.09 21.13
N ARG A 164 -28.33 41.55 20.13
CA ARG A 164 -29.16 42.37 19.23
C ARG A 164 -30.43 42.88 19.91
N ARG A 165 -31.07 42.07 20.76
CA ARG A 165 -32.25 42.51 21.54
C ARG A 165 -31.92 43.54 22.62
N GLY A 166 -30.74 43.46 23.23
CA GLY A 166 -30.28 44.46 24.20
C GLY A 166 -30.00 45.87 23.65
N LYS A 167 -29.96 46.05 22.32
CA LYS A 167 -29.73 47.35 21.65
C LYS A 167 -30.98 47.97 21.02
N GLY A 168 -32.14 47.31 21.10
CA GLY A 168 -33.40 47.76 20.46
C GLY A 168 -34.52 48.17 21.42
N GLY A 169 -34.26 48.21 22.74
CA GLY A 169 -35.21 48.67 23.75
C GLY A 169 -34.72 49.97 24.40
N SER A 170 -35.04 51.11 23.80
CA SER A 170 -35.12 52.43 24.43
C SER A 170 -36.44 53.07 24.03
#